data_AF-A0A0N4VN72-F1
#
_entry.id   AF-A0A0N4VN72-F1
#
_cell.length_a   1.000
_cell.length_b   1.000
_cell.length_c   1.000
_cell.angle_alpha   90.00
_cell.angle_beta   90.00
_cell.angle_gamma   90.00
#
_symmetry.space_group_name_H-M   'P 1'
#
loop_
_entity.id
_entity.type
_entity.pdbx_description
1 polymer ?
#
loop_
_entity_poly.entity_id
_entity_poly.type
_entity_poly.pdbx_seq_one_letter_code
_entity_poly.pdbx_strand_id
1 'polypeptide(L)'
;MLVTQYDIDAVLRSYVDGLDWFIVPLLNPDGYEYSRSSTDPEIRLWRKNRSPRVCTQIRTSPYIQPQVQCCQGVDLNRNFDWHFGVEGSSTDPCSEIYQGAYAFSEPETRAVRDFLTPRRGQIKTFLTFHSYSQILMYPFGHQVRTYSQDVNDLRSTAMQAAGALRSLYGTNYLVGTGADTLYPASGGSEDWAKGRMGVKYSYLFELRPEEQVWDGFLLAENLILPTARETFEAVKVIATHTMAQAGANYQRDIMAEVWFCNF
;
A
#
# COMPACT_ATOMS: atom_id res chain seq x y z
N MET A 1 8.07 15.46 10.34
CA MET A 1 9.19 14.95 11.16
C MET A 1 10.51 15.07 10.42
N LEU A 2 10.66 14.54 9.19
CA LEU A 2 11.92 14.62 8.42
C LEU A 2 12.49 16.05 8.30
N VAL A 3 11.67 17.04 7.93
CA VAL A 3 12.14 18.45 7.83
C VAL A 3 12.28 19.10 9.21
N THR A 4 11.27 18.95 10.06
CA THR A 4 11.16 19.68 11.34
C THR A 4 12.15 19.24 12.41
N GLN A 5 12.70 18.03 12.30
CA GLN A 5 13.65 17.47 13.27
C GLN A 5 15.06 17.32 12.69
N TYR A 6 15.28 17.73 11.43
CA TYR A 6 16.57 17.60 10.75
C TYR A 6 17.72 18.24 11.54
N ASP A 7 17.47 19.41 12.13
CA ASP A 7 18.50 20.14 12.89
C ASP A 7 18.59 19.80 14.37
N ILE A 8 17.73 18.89 14.84
CA ILE A 8 17.54 18.60 16.27
C ILE A 8 17.95 17.16 16.58
N ASP A 9 17.52 16.20 15.76
CA ASP A 9 17.73 14.77 15.97
C ASP A 9 18.82 14.27 15.00
N ALA A 10 19.99 13.95 15.55
CA ALA A 10 21.14 13.47 14.78
C ALA A 10 20.86 12.15 14.06
N VAL A 11 20.02 11.28 14.63
CA VAL A 11 19.63 10.01 13.99
C VAL A 11 18.74 10.32 12.79
N LEU A 12 17.75 11.19 12.95
CA LEU A 12 16.89 11.59 11.85
C LEU A 12 17.66 12.33 10.74
N ARG A 13 18.60 13.21 11.11
CA ARG A 13 19.51 13.86 10.16
C ARG A 13 20.26 12.82 9.32
N SER A 14 20.78 11.77 9.96
CA SER A 14 21.49 10.69 9.25
C SER A 14 20.61 9.96 8.23
N TYR A 15 19.31 9.83 8.48
CA TYR A 15 18.37 9.26 7.50
C TYR A 15 18.13 10.18 6.32
N VAL A 16 18.09 11.50 6.53
CA VAL A 16 17.89 12.48 5.45
C VAL A 16 19.16 12.65 4.62
N ASP A 17 20.34 12.68 5.26
CA ASP A 17 21.62 12.82 4.57
C ASP A 17 22.06 11.52 3.87
N GLY A 18 21.63 10.38 4.40
CA GLY A 18 22.05 9.05 3.94
C GLY A 18 21.09 8.36 2.97
N LEU A 19 19.89 8.90 2.76
CA LEU A 19 18.85 8.32 1.92
C LEU A 19 18.11 9.39 1.10
N ASP A 20 17.82 9.08 -0.16
CA ASP A 20 16.92 9.88 -0.97
C ASP A 20 15.47 9.39 -0.73
N TRP A 21 14.59 10.28 -0.25
CA TRP A 21 13.20 9.96 0.07
C TRP A 21 12.26 10.44 -1.05
N PHE A 22 11.64 9.49 -1.75
CA PHE A 22 10.57 9.76 -2.71
C PHE A 22 9.21 9.51 -2.05
N ILE A 23 8.49 10.58 -1.74
CA ILE A 23 7.20 10.51 -1.05
C ILE A 23 6.09 10.88 -2.04
N VAL A 24 5.21 9.94 -2.33
CA VAL A 24 3.98 10.18 -3.09
C VAL A 24 2.84 10.33 -2.07
N PRO A 25 2.42 11.56 -1.73
CA PRO A 25 1.46 11.77 -0.66
C PRO A 25 0.07 11.27 -1.04
N LEU A 26 -0.31 11.29 -2.32
CA LEU A 26 -1.64 10.90 -2.78
C LEU A 26 -1.54 10.29 -4.18
N LEU A 27 -1.62 8.96 -4.26
CA LEU A 27 -1.52 8.25 -5.54
C LEU A 27 -2.85 8.21 -6.33
N ASN A 28 -4.01 8.24 -5.64
CA ASN A 28 -5.35 8.24 -6.24
C ASN A 28 -6.04 9.60 -6.03
N PRO A 29 -5.62 10.68 -6.72
CA PRO A 29 -6.20 12.01 -6.52
C PRO A 29 -7.69 12.07 -6.89
N ASP A 30 -8.10 11.40 -7.97
CA ASP A 30 -9.49 11.47 -8.43
C ASP A 30 -10.45 10.73 -7.49
N GLY A 31 -10.08 9.55 -7.00
CA GLY A 31 -10.85 8.81 -6.00
C GLY A 31 -10.94 9.59 -4.69
N TYR A 32 -9.83 10.21 -4.27
CA TYR A 32 -9.80 11.03 -3.05
C TYR A 32 -10.71 12.25 -3.16
N GLU A 33 -10.67 13.00 -4.26
CA GLU A 33 -11.57 14.14 -4.46
C GLU A 33 -13.04 13.70 -4.53
N TYR A 34 -13.32 12.58 -5.22
CA TYR A 34 -14.67 12.03 -5.27
C TYR A 34 -15.20 11.71 -3.87
N SER A 35 -14.39 11.09 -3.01
CA SER A 35 -14.79 10.76 -1.64
C SER A 35 -15.12 11.97 -0.75
N ARG A 36 -14.60 13.15 -1.12
CA ARG A 36 -14.86 14.42 -0.42
C ARG A 36 -16.05 15.19 -0.96
N SER A 37 -16.59 14.78 -2.10
CA SER A 37 -17.70 15.48 -2.76
C SER A 37 -19.04 15.29 -2.05
N SER A 38 -19.16 14.30 -1.17
CA SER A 38 -20.38 14.01 -0.40
C SER A 38 -20.07 13.24 0.88
N THR A 39 -20.95 13.34 1.87
CA THR A 39 -20.95 12.50 3.08
C THR A 39 -21.77 11.22 2.91
N ASP A 40 -22.41 11.02 1.75
CA ASP A 40 -23.08 9.77 1.39
C ASP A 40 -22.09 8.60 1.49
N PRO A 41 -22.38 7.52 2.24
CA PRO A 41 -21.47 6.38 2.37
C PRO A 41 -21.01 5.78 1.02
N GLU A 42 -21.85 5.77 -0.01
CA GLU A 42 -21.47 5.24 -1.35
C GLU A 42 -20.39 6.08 -2.04
N ILE A 43 -20.29 7.36 -1.66
CA ILE A 43 -19.29 8.30 -2.19
C ILE A 43 -18.12 8.40 -1.22
N ARG A 44 -18.41 8.62 0.06
CA ARG A 44 -17.42 8.86 1.11
C ARG A 44 -16.51 7.65 1.32
N LEU A 45 -16.99 6.44 1.09
CA LEU A 45 -16.23 5.19 1.19
C LEU A 45 -15.71 4.70 -0.17
N TRP A 46 -15.65 5.57 -1.19
CA TRP A 46 -15.16 5.20 -2.52
C TRP A 46 -13.67 4.82 -2.52
N ARG A 47 -13.38 3.56 -2.86
CA ARG A 47 -12.03 2.98 -2.84
C ARG A 47 -11.26 3.16 -4.16
N LYS A 48 -11.90 2.84 -5.28
CA LYS A 48 -11.25 2.75 -6.59
C LYS A 48 -10.78 4.10 -7.12
N ASN A 49 -10.05 4.12 -8.23
CA ASN A 49 -9.87 5.38 -8.97
C ASN A 49 -11.17 5.81 -9.68
N ARG A 50 -11.08 6.81 -10.58
CA ARG A 50 -12.24 7.32 -11.33
C ARG A 50 -12.09 7.15 -12.85
N SER A 51 -11.37 6.13 -13.30
CA SER A 51 -11.27 5.81 -14.73
C SER A 51 -12.65 5.62 -15.39
N PRO A 52 -12.79 5.84 -16.71
CA PRO A 52 -14.09 5.89 -17.38
C PRO A 52 -14.98 4.67 -17.13
N ARG A 53 -16.30 4.86 -17.21
CA ARG A 53 -17.29 3.80 -16.99
C ARG A 53 -17.11 2.67 -17.99
N VAL A 54 -17.14 1.43 -17.48
CA VAL A 54 -17.21 0.21 -18.27
C VAL A 54 -18.60 -0.38 -18.10
N CYS A 55 -19.28 -0.67 -19.21
CA CYS A 55 -20.63 -1.21 -19.22
C CYS A 55 -20.63 -2.67 -19.67
N THR A 56 -21.24 -3.54 -18.89
CA THR A 56 -21.40 -4.97 -19.19
C THR A 56 -22.89 -5.33 -19.28
N GLN A 57 -23.21 -6.34 -20.09
CA GLN A 57 -24.55 -6.91 -20.09
C GLN A 57 -24.64 -7.98 -19.02
N ILE A 58 -25.54 -7.80 -18.05
CA ILE A 58 -25.85 -8.82 -17.06
C ILE A 58 -27.15 -9.55 -17.44
N ARG A 59 -27.13 -10.87 -17.32
CA ARG A 59 -28.30 -11.74 -17.38
C ARG A 59 -28.48 -12.42 -16.02
N THR A 60 -29.47 -11.97 -15.25
CA THR A 60 -29.79 -12.56 -13.94
C THR A 60 -30.75 -13.75 -14.03
N SER A 61 -31.49 -13.87 -15.13
CA SER A 61 -32.43 -14.96 -15.39
C SER A 61 -32.61 -15.16 -16.90
N PRO A 62 -32.80 -16.40 -17.39
CA PRO A 62 -33.10 -16.65 -18.80
C PRO A 62 -34.43 -16.03 -19.26
N TYR A 63 -35.33 -15.70 -18.32
CA TYR A 63 -36.65 -15.13 -18.60
C TYR A 63 -36.71 -13.60 -18.49
N ILE A 64 -35.61 -12.95 -18.10
CA ILE A 64 -35.52 -11.48 -17.97
C ILE A 64 -34.59 -10.95 -19.07
N GLN A 65 -34.97 -9.82 -19.67
CA GLN A 65 -34.14 -9.16 -20.68
C GLN A 65 -32.77 -8.76 -20.08
N PRO A 66 -31.67 -8.89 -20.85
CA PRO A 66 -30.36 -8.42 -20.40
C PRO A 66 -30.42 -6.95 -19.97
N GLN A 67 -29.79 -6.65 -18.85
CA GLN A 67 -29.63 -5.28 -18.38
C GLN A 67 -28.20 -4.82 -18.62
N VAL A 68 -28.04 -3.54 -18.93
CA VAL A 68 -26.71 -2.93 -19.02
C VAL A 68 -26.37 -2.34 -17.65
N GLN A 69 -25.26 -2.79 -17.08
CA GLN A 69 -24.71 -2.23 -15.86
C GLN A 69 -23.41 -1.53 -16.18
N CYS A 70 -23.29 -0.28 -15.73
CA CYS A 70 -22.11 0.54 -15.95
C CYS A 70 -21.48 0.91 -14.62
N CYS A 71 -20.23 0.54 -14.43
CA CYS A 71 -19.48 0.82 -13.21
C CYS A 71 -18.17 1.53 -13.54
N GLN A 72 -17.62 2.23 -12.55
CA GLN A 72 -16.50 3.14 -12.74
C GLN A 72 -15.34 2.75 -11.82
N GLY A 73 -14.12 3.01 -12.28
CA GLY A 73 -12.91 2.87 -11.49
C GLY A 73 -12.38 1.44 -11.37
N VAL A 74 -11.09 1.38 -11.12
CA VAL A 74 -10.27 0.17 -10.92
C VAL A 74 -9.65 0.20 -9.53
N ASP A 75 -9.58 -0.96 -8.87
CA ASP A 75 -8.78 -1.12 -7.66
C ASP A 75 -7.30 -1.08 -8.07
N LEU A 76 -6.66 0.02 -7.72
CA LEU A 76 -5.28 0.26 -8.10
C LEU A 76 -4.31 -0.71 -7.40
N ASN A 77 -4.67 -1.26 -6.23
CA ASN A 77 -3.89 -2.31 -5.55
C ASN A 77 -4.27 -3.73 -6.01
N ARG A 78 -4.92 -3.85 -7.17
CA ARG A 78 -5.07 -5.08 -7.98
C ARG A 78 -4.51 -4.91 -9.39
N ASN A 79 -3.94 -3.75 -9.71
CA ASN A 79 -3.61 -3.36 -11.07
C ASN A 79 -2.11 -3.47 -11.41
N PHE A 80 -1.25 -3.94 -10.51
CA PHE A 80 0.18 -4.14 -10.81
C PHE A 80 0.45 -5.49 -11.51
N ASP A 81 1.53 -5.59 -12.30
CA ASP A 81 1.92 -6.84 -12.99
C ASP A 81 2.62 -7.84 -12.05
N TRP A 82 1.88 -8.30 -11.05
CA TRP A 82 2.28 -9.36 -10.14
C TRP A 82 1.14 -10.35 -9.95
N HIS A 83 1.25 -11.52 -10.59
CA HIS A 83 0.17 -12.51 -10.62
C HIS A 83 -1.19 -11.91 -11.04
N PHE A 84 -1.18 -10.86 -11.88
CA PHE A 84 -2.35 -10.07 -12.22
C PHE A 84 -3.55 -10.95 -12.60
N GLY A 85 -4.66 -10.78 -11.88
CA GLY A 85 -5.90 -11.50 -12.15
C GLY A 85 -5.96 -12.96 -11.72
N VAL A 86 -4.99 -13.46 -10.94
CA VAL A 86 -4.94 -14.87 -10.53
C VAL A 86 -5.83 -15.14 -9.33
N GLU A 87 -5.67 -14.38 -8.23
CA GLU A 87 -6.41 -14.61 -6.98
C GLU A 87 -6.68 -13.29 -6.25
N GLY A 88 -7.80 -13.20 -5.53
CA GLY A 88 -8.15 -12.04 -4.70
C GLY A 88 -8.44 -10.76 -5.48
N SER A 89 -8.75 -10.88 -6.78
CA SER A 89 -9.14 -9.78 -7.67
C SER A 89 -10.39 -10.17 -8.48
N SER A 90 -11.00 -9.20 -9.17
CA SER A 90 -12.19 -9.43 -9.99
C SER A 90 -12.04 -8.87 -11.39
N THR A 91 -12.65 -9.56 -12.37
CA THR A 91 -12.82 -9.07 -13.75
C THR A 91 -14.15 -8.33 -13.94
N ASP A 92 -15.05 -8.32 -12.94
CA ASP A 92 -16.30 -7.56 -12.96
C ASP A 92 -16.01 -6.07 -12.68
N PRO A 93 -16.28 -5.15 -13.62
CA PRO A 93 -16.07 -3.71 -13.43
C PRO A 93 -16.82 -3.11 -12.24
N CYS A 94 -17.88 -3.77 -11.77
CA CYS A 94 -18.68 -3.35 -10.63
C CYS A 94 -18.16 -3.82 -9.28
N SER A 95 -17.13 -4.67 -9.27
CA SER A 95 -16.48 -5.12 -8.04
C SER A 95 -15.59 -4.02 -7.45
N GLU A 96 -15.53 -3.95 -6.12
CA GLU A 96 -14.58 -3.10 -5.37
C GLU A 96 -13.12 -3.54 -5.57
N ILE A 97 -12.90 -4.80 -5.93
CA ILE A 97 -11.58 -5.37 -6.25
C ILE A 97 -11.39 -5.57 -7.75
N TYR A 98 -12.07 -4.77 -8.58
CA TYR A 98 -11.93 -4.82 -10.03
C TYR A 98 -10.50 -4.50 -10.44
N GLN A 99 -9.81 -5.45 -11.08
CA GLN A 99 -8.39 -5.34 -11.40
C GLN A 99 -8.05 -4.44 -12.59
N GLY A 100 -9.05 -4.02 -13.37
CA GLY A 100 -8.83 -3.34 -14.65
C GLY A 100 -8.69 -4.30 -15.83
N ALA A 101 -8.57 -3.74 -17.03
CA ALA A 101 -8.57 -4.53 -18.27
C ALA A 101 -7.26 -5.32 -18.48
N TYR A 102 -6.15 -4.80 -17.96
CA TYR A 102 -4.81 -5.39 -18.01
C TYR A 102 -3.95 -4.75 -16.92
N ALA A 103 -2.83 -5.39 -16.53
CA ALA A 103 -1.91 -4.82 -15.57
C ALA A 103 -1.39 -3.45 -16.03
N PHE A 104 -1.40 -2.46 -15.16
CA PHE A 104 -1.07 -1.06 -15.44
C PHE A 104 -2.01 -0.38 -16.46
N SER A 105 -3.29 -0.78 -16.49
CA SER A 105 -4.33 -0.08 -17.26
C SER A 105 -4.57 1.34 -16.75
N GLU A 106 -4.26 1.61 -15.48
CA GLU A 106 -4.54 2.91 -14.86
C GLU A 106 -3.32 3.84 -14.92
N PRO A 107 -3.50 5.15 -15.17
CA PRO A 107 -2.39 6.10 -15.22
C PRO A 107 -1.64 6.22 -13.88
N GLU A 108 -2.32 6.06 -12.76
CA GLU A 108 -1.74 6.14 -11.41
C GLU A 108 -0.74 4.99 -11.18
N THR A 109 -1.14 3.75 -11.47
CA THR A 109 -0.23 2.58 -11.33
C THR A 109 0.90 2.62 -12.36
N ARG A 110 0.65 3.15 -13.58
CA ARG A 110 1.71 3.42 -14.55
C ARG A 110 2.73 4.43 -14.05
N ALA A 111 2.31 5.48 -13.34
CA ALA A 111 3.24 6.49 -12.82
C ALA A 111 4.24 5.85 -11.84
N VAL A 112 3.78 4.95 -10.95
CA VAL A 112 4.66 4.18 -10.06
C VAL A 112 5.60 3.28 -10.86
N ARG A 113 5.06 2.54 -11.83
CA ARG A 113 5.85 1.67 -12.72
C ARG A 113 6.95 2.45 -13.44
N ASP A 114 6.61 3.58 -14.04
CA ASP A 114 7.50 4.38 -14.87
C ASP A 114 8.53 5.13 -14.01
N PHE A 115 8.22 5.39 -12.74
CA PHE A 115 9.19 5.90 -11.77
C PHE A 115 10.19 4.82 -11.31
N LEU A 116 9.72 3.60 -11.01
CA LEU A 116 10.55 2.53 -10.44
C LEU A 116 11.40 1.80 -11.48
N THR A 117 10.84 1.54 -12.66
CA THR A 117 11.49 0.75 -13.72
C THR A 117 12.90 1.27 -14.06
N PRO A 118 13.13 2.58 -14.35
CA PRO A 118 14.46 3.09 -14.64
C PRO A 118 15.41 3.10 -13.43
N ARG A 119 14.88 2.97 -12.21
CA ARG A 119 15.61 2.94 -10.93
C ARG A 119 15.72 1.53 -10.35
N ARG A 120 15.46 0.51 -11.16
CA ARG A 120 15.57 -0.89 -10.73
C ARG A 120 16.95 -1.17 -10.13
N GLY A 121 16.98 -1.72 -8.93
CA GLY A 121 18.21 -1.96 -8.17
C GLY A 121 18.77 -0.74 -7.42
N GLN A 122 18.25 0.47 -7.64
CA GLN A 122 18.62 1.68 -6.89
C GLN A 122 17.67 1.89 -5.71
N ILE A 123 16.35 1.76 -5.93
CA ILE A 123 15.35 1.75 -4.85
C ILE A 123 15.57 0.53 -3.95
N LYS A 124 15.89 0.77 -2.68
CA LYS A 124 16.17 -0.28 -1.69
C LYS A 124 14.96 -0.63 -0.85
N THR A 125 14.06 0.33 -0.69
CA THR A 125 12.89 0.23 0.16
C THR A 125 11.66 0.78 -0.57
N PHE A 126 10.57 0.04 -0.48
CA PHE A 126 9.26 0.40 -1.00
C PHE A 126 8.24 0.26 0.12
N LEU A 127 7.66 1.37 0.55
CA LEU A 127 6.62 1.39 1.56
C LEU A 127 5.32 1.82 0.92
N THR A 128 4.27 1.04 1.12
CA THR A 128 2.91 1.42 0.76
C THR A 128 2.05 1.49 2.03
N PHE A 129 1.26 2.57 2.16
CA PHE A 129 0.45 2.83 3.35
C PHE A 129 -1.04 2.80 3.02
N HIS A 130 -1.79 2.02 3.78
CA HIS A 130 -3.22 1.80 3.72
C HIS A 130 -3.83 1.88 5.13
N SER A 131 -5.14 1.80 5.21
CA SER A 131 -5.89 1.55 6.44
C SER A 131 -7.07 0.66 6.10
N TYR A 132 -7.64 -0.11 7.03
CA TYR A 132 -7.25 -0.28 8.43
C TYR A 132 -7.00 -1.75 8.73
N SER A 133 -6.41 -2.03 9.90
CA SER A 133 -6.44 -3.32 10.65
C SER A 133 -5.28 -3.41 11.65
N GLN A 134 -4.34 -2.47 11.65
CA GLN A 134 -3.07 -2.55 12.39
C GLN A 134 -2.25 -3.77 11.98
N ILE A 135 -1.86 -3.83 10.71
CA ILE A 135 -1.03 -4.92 10.17
C ILE A 135 0.17 -4.32 9.46
N LEU A 136 1.37 -4.84 9.75
CA LEU A 136 2.58 -4.57 8.99
C LEU A 136 2.93 -5.81 8.16
N MET A 137 2.63 -5.74 6.87
CA MET A 137 2.78 -6.84 5.93
C MET A 137 4.10 -6.74 5.16
N TYR A 138 4.68 -7.90 4.86
CA TYR A 138 5.76 -8.06 3.90
C TYR A 138 5.37 -9.08 2.82
N PRO A 139 5.95 -9.03 1.61
CA PRO A 139 5.61 -9.97 0.56
C PRO A 139 5.83 -11.46 0.91
N PHE A 140 5.03 -12.39 0.36
CA PHE A 140 4.09 -12.16 -0.73
C PHE A 140 2.60 -12.18 -0.32
N GLY A 141 1.80 -11.34 -0.99
CA GLY A 141 0.35 -11.25 -0.86
C GLY A 141 -0.43 -12.17 -1.80
N HIS A 142 0.11 -12.53 -2.97
CA HIS A 142 -0.65 -13.29 -3.99
C HIS A 142 -1.03 -14.74 -3.61
N GLN A 143 -0.30 -15.42 -2.72
CA GLN A 143 -0.54 -16.83 -2.40
C GLN A 143 -0.04 -17.19 -1.00
N VAL A 144 -0.83 -17.97 -0.24
CA VAL A 144 -0.43 -18.47 1.08
C VAL A 144 0.84 -19.30 1.02
N ARG A 145 1.64 -19.27 2.08
CA ARG A 145 2.89 -20.04 2.21
C ARG A 145 3.91 -19.80 1.08
N THR A 146 3.85 -18.64 0.44
CA THR A 146 4.79 -18.22 -0.61
C THR A 146 5.65 -17.08 -0.10
N TYR A 147 6.97 -17.30 -0.09
CA TYR A 147 7.92 -16.41 0.57
C TYR A 147 9.09 -16.05 -0.35
N SER A 148 9.63 -14.85 -0.17
CA SER A 148 10.89 -14.45 -0.79
C SER A 148 12.09 -15.13 -0.10
N GLN A 149 13.22 -15.23 -0.79
CA GLN A 149 14.43 -15.90 -0.27
C GLN A 149 14.97 -15.23 1.01
N ASP A 150 14.73 -13.93 1.15
CA ASP A 150 15.17 -13.09 2.27
C ASP A 150 14.05 -12.82 3.30
N VAL A 151 13.00 -13.65 3.31
CA VAL A 151 11.84 -13.51 4.22
C VAL A 151 12.21 -13.41 5.70
N ASN A 152 13.28 -14.08 6.13
CA ASN A 152 13.72 -14.02 7.54
C ASN A 152 14.18 -12.62 7.94
N ASP A 153 14.89 -11.91 7.05
CA ASP A 153 15.35 -10.54 7.27
C ASP A 153 14.17 -9.56 7.19
N LEU A 154 13.28 -9.75 6.21
CA LEU A 154 12.04 -8.98 6.09
C LEU A 154 11.18 -9.06 7.35
N ARG A 155 10.94 -10.30 7.84
CA ARG A 155 10.17 -10.58 9.05
C ARG A 155 10.84 -10.00 10.29
N SER A 156 12.15 -10.19 10.45
CA SER A 156 12.88 -9.64 11.59
C SER A 156 12.80 -8.11 11.64
N THR A 157 12.99 -7.46 10.50
CA THR A 157 12.87 -6.00 10.37
C THR A 157 11.44 -5.53 10.67
N ALA A 158 10.42 -6.20 10.14
CA ALA A 158 9.01 -5.88 10.42
C ALA A 158 8.64 -6.05 11.90
N MET A 159 9.12 -7.11 12.56
CA MET A 159 8.89 -7.32 13.99
C MET A 159 9.53 -6.23 14.85
N GLN A 160 10.74 -5.78 14.51
CA GLN A 160 11.40 -4.67 15.19
C GLN A 160 10.66 -3.35 14.95
N ALA A 161 10.22 -3.11 13.71
CA ALA A 161 9.45 -1.93 13.34
C ALA A 161 8.11 -1.87 14.10
N ALA A 162 7.36 -2.98 14.16
CA ALA A 162 6.14 -3.08 14.94
C ALA A 162 6.39 -2.89 16.45
N GLY A 163 7.51 -3.39 16.98
CA GLY A 163 7.93 -3.17 18.36
C GLY A 163 8.21 -1.69 18.66
N ALA A 164 8.91 -0.99 17.78
CA ALA A 164 9.18 0.45 17.90
C ALA A 164 7.89 1.28 17.83
N LEU A 165 7.00 0.98 16.88
CA LEU A 165 5.66 1.58 16.79
C LEU A 165 4.89 1.40 18.11
N ARG A 166 4.81 0.15 18.61
CA ARG A 166 4.10 -0.18 19.84
C ARG A 166 4.65 0.55 21.06
N SER A 167 5.95 0.84 21.09
CA SER A 167 6.59 1.49 22.24
C SER A 167 6.03 2.88 22.55
N LEU A 168 5.44 3.57 21.56
CA LEU A 168 4.97 4.95 21.72
C LEU A 168 3.61 5.04 22.40
N TYR A 169 2.63 4.23 21.97
CA TYR A 169 1.24 4.31 22.45
C TYR A 169 0.62 2.96 22.85
N GLY A 170 1.39 1.87 22.80
CA GLY A 170 0.91 0.51 23.11
C GLY A 170 0.14 -0.16 21.98
N THR A 171 -0.01 0.49 20.82
CA THR A 171 -0.73 -0.05 19.66
C THR A 171 -0.06 -1.27 19.08
N ASN A 172 -0.83 -2.34 18.91
CA ASN A 172 -0.29 -3.64 18.54
C ASN A 172 -0.57 -3.93 17.05
N TYR A 173 0.49 -4.03 16.26
CA TYR A 173 0.39 -4.41 14.85
C TYR A 173 0.69 -5.90 14.68
N LEU A 174 -0.17 -6.61 13.95
CA LEU A 174 0.12 -7.95 13.47
C LEU A 174 1.21 -7.89 12.38
N VAL A 175 2.11 -8.86 12.35
CA VAL A 175 3.21 -8.93 11.38
C VAL A 175 3.17 -10.26 10.65
N GLY A 176 3.14 -10.22 9.31
CA GLY A 176 3.14 -11.42 8.47
C GLY A 176 3.08 -11.10 6.99
N THR A 177 2.83 -12.11 6.15
CA THR A 177 2.57 -11.86 4.73
C THR A 177 1.12 -11.54 4.50
N GLY A 178 0.80 -10.74 3.48
CA GLY A 178 -0.59 -10.39 3.18
C GLY A 178 -1.48 -11.61 2.99
N ALA A 179 -0.96 -12.64 2.32
CA ALA A 179 -1.70 -13.89 2.12
C ALA A 179 -1.95 -14.67 3.42
N ASP A 180 -0.97 -14.73 4.32
CA ASP A 180 -1.07 -15.52 5.56
C ASP A 180 -1.77 -14.77 6.71
N THR A 181 -1.82 -13.42 6.68
CA THR A 181 -2.46 -12.61 7.74
C THR A 181 -3.86 -12.11 7.39
N LEU A 182 -4.15 -11.88 6.10
CA LEU A 182 -5.44 -11.38 5.64
C LEU A 182 -6.07 -12.40 4.69
N TYR A 183 -5.69 -12.35 3.42
CA TYR A 183 -6.17 -13.21 2.36
C TYR A 183 -5.26 -13.08 1.14
N PRO A 184 -5.17 -14.11 0.27
CA PRO A 184 -4.44 -14.01 -0.98
C PRO A 184 -4.99 -12.90 -1.89
N ALA A 185 -4.12 -12.01 -2.36
CA ALA A 185 -4.46 -10.90 -3.24
C ALA A 185 -3.36 -10.66 -4.29
N SER A 186 -3.75 -10.72 -5.55
CA SER A 186 -2.87 -10.48 -6.69
C SER A 186 -2.88 -9.02 -7.14
N GLY A 187 -1.81 -8.60 -7.82
CA GLY A 187 -1.69 -7.26 -8.40
C GLY A 187 -1.38 -6.15 -7.40
N GLY A 188 -0.87 -6.50 -6.21
CA GLY A 188 -0.41 -5.56 -5.19
C GLY A 188 0.92 -4.89 -5.55
N SER A 189 1.09 -3.64 -5.12
CA SER A 189 2.26 -2.81 -5.45
C SER A 189 3.52 -3.24 -4.70
N GLU A 190 3.40 -3.63 -3.44
CA GLU A 190 4.48 -4.15 -2.59
C GLU A 190 5.07 -5.46 -3.13
N ASP A 191 4.16 -6.31 -3.63
CA ASP A 191 4.44 -7.61 -4.21
C ASP A 191 5.16 -7.45 -5.56
N TRP A 192 4.69 -6.53 -6.40
CA TRP A 192 5.35 -6.15 -7.65
C TRP A 192 6.72 -5.51 -7.43
N ALA A 193 6.84 -4.58 -6.47
CA ALA A 193 8.11 -3.93 -6.15
C ALA A 193 9.17 -4.96 -5.70
N LYS A 194 8.77 -5.92 -4.87
CA LYS A 194 9.63 -7.02 -4.43
C LYS A 194 9.97 -7.98 -5.57
N GLY A 195 8.96 -8.54 -6.20
CA GLY A 195 9.10 -9.67 -7.10
C GLY A 195 9.51 -9.32 -8.52
N ARG A 196 9.09 -8.16 -9.05
CA ARG A 196 9.49 -7.68 -10.38
C ARG A 196 10.65 -6.70 -10.32
N MET A 197 10.61 -5.72 -9.41
CA MET A 197 11.65 -4.66 -9.36
C MET A 197 12.87 -5.04 -8.50
N GLY A 198 12.77 -6.11 -7.71
CA GLY A 198 13.86 -6.56 -6.85
C GLY A 198 14.14 -5.63 -5.67
N VAL A 199 13.16 -4.83 -5.27
CA VAL A 199 13.27 -3.99 -4.07
C VAL A 199 13.29 -4.90 -2.85
N LYS A 200 14.34 -4.80 -2.04
CA LYS A 200 14.53 -5.72 -0.91
C LYS A 200 13.50 -5.48 0.20
N TYR A 201 13.48 -4.28 0.77
CA TYR A 201 12.61 -3.93 1.88
C TYR A 201 11.29 -3.40 1.36
N SER A 202 10.39 -4.31 1.00
CA SER A 202 9.04 -3.98 0.55
C SER A 202 8.04 -4.28 1.66
N TYR A 203 7.22 -3.30 2.04
CA TYR A 203 6.24 -3.43 3.13
C TYR A 203 4.94 -2.69 2.82
N LEU A 204 3.84 -3.24 3.33
CA LEU A 204 2.52 -2.62 3.34
C LEU A 204 2.07 -2.40 4.78
N PHE A 205 1.64 -1.19 5.12
CA PHE A 205 1.04 -0.86 6.41
C PHE A 205 -0.48 -0.76 6.28
N GLU A 206 -1.23 -1.57 7.00
CA GLU A 206 -2.63 -1.30 7.33
C GLU A 206 -2.65 -0.57 8.68
N LEU A 207 -2.92 0.73 8.64
CA LEU A 207 -2.86 1.59 9.81
C LEU A 207 -4.05 1.36 10.76
N ARG A 208 -4.16 2.22 11.79
CA ARG A 208 -5.31 2.24 12.70
C ARG A 208 -6.64 2.43 11.96
N PRO A 209 -7.76 2.00 12.56
CA PRO A 209 -7.86 1.26 13.82
C PRO A 209 -7.72 -0.26 13.64
N GLU A 210 -8.08 -1.03 14.67
CA GLU A 210 -8.13 -2.49 14.63
C GLU A 210 -9.25 -3.00 13.71
N GLU A 211 -9.08 -4.19 13.14
CA GLU A 211 -10.02 -4.82 12.20
C GLU A 211 -11.47 -4.88 12.71
N GLN A 212 -11.66 -4.97 14.03
CA GLN A 212 -12.99 -5.11 14.64
C GLN A 212 -13.80 -3.79 14.67
N VAL A 213 -13.19 -2.66 14.32
CA VAL A 213 -13.87 -1.37 14.25
C VAL A 213 -14.63 -1.28 12.92
N TRP A 214 -15.96 -1.38 13.00
CA TRP A 214 -16.86 -1.49 11.84
C TRP A 214 -16.85 -0.27 10.91
N ASP A 215 -16.51 0.90 11.42
CA ASP A 215 -16.35 2.16 10.70
C ASP A 215 -14.88 2.57 10.60
N GLY A 216 -13.95 1.61 10.53
CA GLY A 216 -12.51 1.87 10.69
C GLY A 216 -11.92 2.91 9.74
N PHE A 217 -12.52 3.12 8.56
CA PHE A 217 -12.11 4.13 7.61
C PHE A 217 -12.53 5.57 7.97
N LEU A 218 -13.41 5.73 8.96
CA LEU A 218 -13.85 7.00 9.55
C LEU A 218 -13.10 7.28 10.86
N LEU A 219 -11.79 7.09 10.84
CA LEU A 219 -10.91 7.33 11.98
C LEU A 219 -11.01 8.79 12.46
N ALA A 220 -11.17 8.99 13.77
CA ALA A 220 -11.29 10.31 14.37
C ALA A 220 -10.05 11.19 14.14
N GLU A 221 -10.25 12.48 13.87
CA GLU A 221 -9.16 13.42 13.54
C GLU A 221 -8.07 13.52 14.62
N ASN A 222 -8.46 13.36 15.90
CA ASN A 222 -7.52 13.38 17.01
C ASN A 222 -6.56 12.16 17.03
N LEU A 223 -6.82 11.12 16.23
CA LEU A 223 -5.96 9.96 16.06
C LEU A 223 -4.97 10.10 14.90
N ILE A 224 -5.11 11.11 14.03
CA ILE A 224 -4.19 11.33 12.89
C ILE A 224 -2.74 11.48 13.36
N LEU A 225 -2.49 12.38 14.33
CA LEU A 225 -1.13 12.61 14.83
C LEU A 225 -0.57 11.43 15.64
N PRO A 226 -1.32 10.78 16.55
CA PRO A 226 -0.89 9.53 17.16
C PRO A 226 -0.50 8.46 16.15
N THR A 227 -1.34 8.18 15.15
CA THR A 227 -1.04 7.19 14.10
C THR A 227 0.20 7.58 13.31
N ALA A 228 0.31 8.83 12.84
CA ALA A 228 1.49 9.26 12.09
C ALA A 228 2.79 9.14 12.91
N ARG A 229 2.75 9.44 14.22
CA ARG A 229 3.93 9.37 15.10
C ARG A 229 4.39 7.94 15.35
N GLU A 230 3.49 7.02 15.69
CA GLU A 230 3.88 5.63 15.93
C GLU A 230 4.34 4.94 14.64
N THR A 231 3.68 5.20 13.51
CA THR A 231 4.08 4.64 12.21
C THR A 231 5.46 5.15 11.82
N PHE A 232 5.78 6.41 12.12
CA PHE A 232 7.11 6.95 11.84
C PHE A 232 8.22 6.25 12.65
N GLU A 233 7.95 5.76 13.87
CA GLU A 233 8.89 4.93 14.62
C GLU A 233 9.20 3.62 13.89
N ALA A 234 8.20 2.96 13.30
CA ALA A 234 8.40 1.80 12.44
C ALA A 234 9.23 2.14 11.18
N VAL A 235 8.94 3.27 10.53
CA VAL A 235 9.68 3.73 9.34
C VAL A 235 11.16 3.98 9.65
N LYS A 236 11.50 4.55 10.81
CA LYS A 236 12.90 4.75 11.23
C LYS A 236 13.66 3.43 11.39
N VAL A 237 13.02 2.38 11.90
CA VAL A 237 13.62 1.05 11.97
C VAL A 237 13.92 0.52 10.56
N ILE A 238 12.95 0.59 9.65
CA ILE A 238 13.14 0.13 8.27
C ILE A 238 14.25 0.95 7.56
N ALA A 239 14.30 2.28 7.77
CA ALA A 239 15.36 3.12 7.24
C ALA A 239 16.75 2.73 7.77
N THR A 240 16.85 2.39 9.07
CA THR A 240 18.10 1.89 9.67
C THR A 240 18.58 0.61 8.99
N HIS A 241 17.69 -0.37 8.78
CA HIS A 241 18.00 -1.60 8.06
C HIS A 241 18.39 -1.34 6.59
N THR A 242 17.69 -0.39 5.95
CA THR A 242 18.00 0.07 4.58
C THR A 242 19.43 0.60 4.51
N MET A 243 19.83 1.45 5.47
CA MET A 243 21.18 2.00 5.53
C MET A 243 22.25 0.96 5.89
N ALA A 244 21.94 -0.06 6.69
CA ALA A 244 22.89 -1.11 7.03
C ALA A 244 23.25 -1.99 5.82
N GLN A 245 22.29 -2.26 4.93
CA GLN A 245 22.49 -3.09 3.74
C GLN A 245 23.41 -2.47 2.69
N ALA A 246 23.40 -1.15 2.55
CA ALA A 246 23.81 -0.55 1.28
C ALA A 246 25.30 -0.16 1.17
N GLY A 247 26.19 -0.53 2.10
CA GLY A 247 27.65 -0.30 2.02
C GLY A 247 28.11 1.17 1.85
N ALA A 248 29.37 1.49 2.18
CA ALA A 248 29.85 2.88 2.29
C ALA A 248 29.94 3.72 0.98
N ASN A 249 29.41 3.26 -0.17
CA ASN A 249 29.55 3.96 -1.45
C ASN A 249 28.23 4.02 -2.26
N TYR A 250 27.78 5.26 -2.49
CA TYR A 250 26.76 5.75 -3.44
C TYR A 250 25.26 5.48 -3.17
N GLN A 251 24.46 6.45 -3.63
CA GLN A 251 23.03 6.77 -3.38
C GLN A 251 22.09 5.60 -3.07
N ARG A 252 21.22 5.84 -2.08
CA ARG A 252 20.33 4.86 -1.50
C ARG A 252 18.93 5.46 -1.44
N ASP A 253 18.01 4.88 -2.19
CA ASP A 253 16.72 5.49 -2.40
C ASP A 253 15.63 4.72 -1.64
N ILE A 254 14.80 5.46 -0.91
CA ILE A 254 13.54 4.98 -0.33
C ILE A 254 12.39 5.57 -1.14
N MET A 255 11.52 4.70 -1.63
CA MET A 255 10.21 5.12 -2.10
C MET A 255 9.17 4.82 -1.04
N ALA A 256 8.42 5.84 -0.66
CA ALA A 256 7.20 5.72 0.12
C ALA A 256 6.04 6.24 -0.74
N GLU A 257 5.13 5.35 -1.10
CA GLU A 257 3.85 5.75 -1.67
C GLU A 257 2.76 5.63 -0.62
N VAL A 258 1.89 6.63 -0.57
CA VAL A 258 0.74 6.63 0.32
C VAL A 258 -0.51 6.48 -0.53
N TRP A 259 -1.24 5.39 -0.29
CA TRP A 259 -2.58 5.21 -0.83
C TRP A 259 -3.57 5.86 0.14
N PHE A 260 -3.82 7.15 -0.02
CA PHE A 260 -5.10 7.69 0.46
C PHE A 260 -6.17 7.32 -0.57
N CYS A 261 -6.63 6.08 -0.51
CA CYS A 261 -7.94 5.60 -0.94
C CYS A 261 -7.99 4.06 -0.83
N ASN A 262 -7.64 3.53 0.34
CA ASN A 262 -8.43 2.43 0.88
C ASN A 262 -9.24 3.04 2.01
N PHE A 263 -10.47 3.46 1.69
CA PHE A 263 -11.54 3.16 2.63
C PHE A 263 -11.91 1.68 2.47
#